data_AF-A0A2H5Y852-F1
#
_entry.id   AF-A0A2H5Y852-F1
#
_cell.length_a   1.000
_cell.length_b   1.000
_cell.length_c   1.000
_cell.angle_alpha   90.00
_cell.angle_beta   90.00
_cell.angle_gamma   90.00
#
_symmetry.space_group_name_H-M   'P 1'
#
loop_
_entity.id
_entity.type
_entity.pdbx_description
1 polymer ?
#
loop_
_entity_poly.entity_id
_entity_poly.type
_entity_poly.pdbx_seq_one_letter_code
_entity_poly.pdbx_strand_id
1 'polypeptide(L)'
;MERLWTPWRMAYLKGEGGAPQGCIFCLKINGSDEAEHILFRGRTVYITLNRYPYNNGHLMVIPYAHVPSLEDLDDSTMLELMQLVALSLRVLRQAYRPEGFNIGANIGRPAGAGVADHVHIHVVPRWTGDTNFMPIIGNTRVLPEWLDDTYRRLRPLFEAFADPSRKAQP
;
A
#
# COMPACT_ATOMS: atom_id res chain seq x y z
N MET A 1 -12.82 15.14 20.70
CA MET A 1 -11.86 14.02 20.89
C MET A 1 -12.25 12.94 19.88
N GLU A 2 -11.77 13.03 18.66
CA GLU A 2 -12.02 12.00 17.65
C GLU A 2 -10.99 10.90 17.83
N ARG A 3 -11.42 9.83 18.48
CA ARG A 3 -10.65 8.61 18.62
C ARG A 3 -10.90 7.78 17.36
N LEU A 4 -9.88 7.60 16.52
CA LEU A 4 -9.88 6.60 15.45
C LEU A 4 -9.77 5.20 16.09
N TRP A 5 -10.90 4.71 16.59
CA TRP A 5 -11.02 3.32 17.01
C TRP A 5 -11.13 2.45 15.76
N THR A 6 -10.30 1.43 15.66
CA THR A 6 -10.45 0.35 14.68
C THR A 6 -10.93 -0.91 15.40
N PRO A 7 -12.20 -0.97 15.85
CA PRO A 7 -12.72 -2.14 16.55
C PRO A 7 -12.53 -3.43 15.73
N TRP A 8 -12.56 -3.36 14.39
CA TRP A 8 -12.35 -4.53 13.52
C TRP A 8 -10.91 -5.05 13.48
N ARG A 9 -9.88 -4.21 13.73
CA ARG A 9 -8.48 -4.69 13.76
C ARG A 9 -8.21 -5.47 15.04
N MET A 10 -8.74 -4.97 16.17
CA MET A 10 -8.70 -5.72 17.42
C MET A 10 -9.62 -6.95 17.36
N ALA A 11 -10.79 -6.85 16.73
CA ALA A 11 -11.65 -8.00 16.43
C ALA A 11 -10.95 -9.06 15.58
N TYR A 12 -10.22 -8.66 14.54
CA TYR A 12 -9.46 -9.56 13.67
C TYR A 12 -8.27 -10.20 14.41
N LEU A 13 -7.53 -9.40 15.20
CA LEU A 13 -6.41 -9.89 16.02
C LEU A 13 -6.88 -10.76 17.20
N LYS A 14 -8.10 -10.53 17.73
CA LYS A 14 -8.70 -11.28 18.84
C LYS A 14 -9.68 -12.39 18.39
N GLY A 15 -10.02 -12.46 17.10
CA GLY A 15 -11.05 -13.36 16.57
C GLY A 15 -12.50 -13.00 16.93
N GLU A 16 -12.77 -11.82 17.50
CA GLU A 16 -14.08 -11.44 18.05
C GLU A 16 -14.76 -10.35 17.22
N GLY A 17 -15.80 -10.70 16.45
CA GLY A 17 -16.60 -9.75 15.68
C GLY A 17 -16.31 -9.84 14.19
N GLY A 18 -16.88 -10.88 13.57
CA GLY A 18 -17.02 -11.09 12.13
C GLY A 18 -15.95 -10.40 11.29
N ALA A 19 -14.77 -11.01 11.19
CA ALA A 19 -13.86 -10.65 10.11
C ALA A 19 -14.67 -10.59 8.80
N PRO A 20 -14.42 -9.60 7.92
CA PRO A 20 -15.09 -9.54 6.63
C PRO A 20 -15.05 -10.94 6.00
N GLN A 21 -16.20 -11.42 5.52
CA GLN A 21 -16.26 -12.70 4.81
C GLN A 21 -15.45 -12.57 3.52
N GLY A 22 -14.16 -12.89 3.58
CA GLY A 22 -13.23 -12.85 2.44
C GLY A 22 -12.04 -11.91 2.61
N CYS A 23 -11.09 -12.01 1.68
CA CYS A 23 -9.89 -11.18 1.66
C CYS A 23 -10.21 -9.72 1.32
N ILE A 24 -9.70 -8.78 2.10
CA ILE A 24 -9.93 -7.34 1.92
C ILE A 24 -9.41 -6.82 0.58
N PHE A 25 -8.36 -7.44 0.02
CA PHE A 25 -7.80 -7.06 -1.27
C PHE A 25 -8.69 -7.53 -2.42
N CYS A 26 -9.20 -8.77 -2.33
CA CYS A 26 -10.19 -9.30 -3.27
C CYS A 26 -11.52 -8.55 -3.24
N LEU A 27 -11.93 -8.01 -2.08
CA LEU A 27 -13.13 -7.18 -2.00
C LEU A 27 -12.91 -5.78 -2.60
N LYS A 28 -11.73 -5.20 -2.35
CA LYS A 28 -11.34 -3.85 -2.81
C LYS A 28 -11.49 -3.64 -4.31
N ILE A 29 -11.17 -4.65 -5.12
CA ILE A 29 -11.17 -4.50 -6.58
C ILE A 29 -12.56 -4.22 -7.16
N ASN A 30 -13.63 -4.57 -6.44
CA ASN A 30 -15.03 -4.37 -6.85
C ASN A 30 -15.55 -2.96 -6.52
N GLY A 31 -14.85 -2.20 -5.66
CA GLY A 31 -15.19 -0.83 -5.34
C GLY A 31 -14.67 0.16 -6.39
N SER A 32 -15.12 1.42 -6.28
CA SER A 32 -14.55 2.51 -7.09
C SER A 32 -13.13 2.83 -6.61
N ASP A 33 -12.30 3.29 -7.54
CA ASP A 33 -10.90 3.58 -7.25
C ASP A 33 -10.72 4.63 -6.15
N GLU A 34 -11.57 5.65 -6.13
CA GLU A 34 -11.52 6.71 -5.12
C GLU A 34 -11.92 6.20 -3.73
N ALA A 35 -13.01 5.43 -3.63
CA ALA A 35 -13.47 4.89 -2.35
C ALA A 35 -12.47 3.90 -1.75
N GLU A 36 -11.75 3.17 -2.60
CA GLU A 36 -10.81 2.14 -2.19
C GLU A 36 -9.34 2.58 -2.24
N HIS A 37 -9.10 3.86 -2.56
CA HIS A 37 -7.77 4.47 -2.73
C HIS A 37 -6.85 3.67 -3.67
N ILE A 38 -7.41 3.12 -4.75
CA ILE A 38 -6.67 2.41 -5.80
C ILE A 38 -6.03 3.44 -6.71
N LEU A 39 -4.71 3.51 -6.71
CA LEU A 39 -3.93 4.51 -7.46
C LEU A 39 -3.71 4.11 -8.91
N PHE A 40 -3.64 2.81 -9.19
CA PHE A 40 -3.38 2.29 -10.53
C PHE A 40 -3.87 0.85 -10.66
N ARG A 41 -4.44 0.50 -11.81
CA ARG A 41 -4.83 -0.88 -12.17
C ARG A 41 -4.01 -1.34 -13.37
N GLY A 42 -3.13 -2.30 -13.16
CA GLY A 42 -2.44 -3.04 -14.21
C GLY A 42 -3.27 -4.22 -14.71
N ARG A 43 -2.61 -5.11 -15.45
CA ARG A 43 -3.22 -6.31 -16.05
C ARG A 43 -3.45 -7.41 -15.01
N THR A 44 -2.45 -7.71 -14.20
CA THR A 44 -2.43 -8.78 -13.19
C THR A 44 -2.21 -8.25 -11.77
N VAL A 45 -1.86 -6.97 -11.64
CA VAL A 45 -1.49 -6.32 -10.38
C VAL A 45 -2.11 -4.92 -10.31
N TYR A 46 -2.43 -4.46 -9.10
CA TYR A 46 -2.88 -3.09 -8.85
C TYR A 46 -2.13 -2.45 -7.69
N ILE A 47 -2.21 -1.12 -7.59
CA ILE A 47 -1.59 -0.32 -6.54
C ILE A 47 -2.69 0.36 -5.73
N THR A 48 -2.61 0.30 -4.40
CA THR A 48 -3.55 0.98 -3.49
C THR A 48 -2.81 1.59 -2.31
N LEU A 49 -3.35 2.66 -1.73
CA LEU A 49 -2.80 3.21 -0.50
C LEU A 49 -3.01 2.25 0.68
N ASN A 50 -2.05 2.25 1.61
CA ASN A 50 -2.27 1.58 2.88
C ASN A 50 -3.17 2.45 3.76
N ARG A 51 -4.30 1.90 4.21
CA ARG A 51 -5.24 2.57 5.13
C ARG A 51 -4.59 2.93 6.48
N TYR A 52 -3.52 2.24 6.86
CA TYR A 52 -2.74 2.50 8.07
C TYR A 52 -1.27 2.75 7.70
N PRO A 53 -0.97 3.92 7.13
CA PRO A 53 0.34 4.15 6.55
C PRO A 53 1.43 4.28 7.64
N TYR A 54 2.66 3.90 7.31
CA TYR A 54 3.82 4.18 8.17
C TYR A 54 4.24 5.64 8.03
N ASN A 55 4.26 6.13 6.78
CA ASN A 55 4.53 7.50 6.38
C ASN A 55 3.59 7.89 5.24
N ASN A 56 3.52 9.18 4.95
CA ASN A 56 2.81 9.69 3.77
C ASN A 56 3.28 8.98 2.50
N GLY A 57 2.33 8.62 1.64
CA GLY A 57 2.60 7.87 0.42
C GLY A 57 2.90 6.38 0.62
N HIS A 58 2.73 5.82 1.82
CA HIS A 58 2.78 4.36 2.00
C HIS A 58 1.66 3.69 1.17
N LEU A 59 2.09 2.92 0.19
CA LEU A 59 1.22 2.15 -0.71
C LEU A 59 1.59 0.67 -0.71
N MET A 60 0.69 -0.13 -1.29
CA MET A 60 0.84 -1.56 -1.47
C MET A 60 0.65 -1.90 -2.95
N VAL A 61 1.51 -2.77 -3.45
CA VAL A 61 1.41 -3.36 -4.79
C VAL A 61 0.95 -4.80 -4.65
N ILE A 62 -0.18 -5.14 -5.27
CA ILE A 62 -0.96 -6.33 -4.92
C ILE A 62 -1.39 -7.06 -6.20
N PRO A 63 -1.09 -8.35 -6.36
CA PRO A 63 -1.62 -9.15 -7.48
C PRO A 63 -3.13 -9.36 -7.31
N TYR A 64 -3.85 -9.49 -8.43
CA TYR A 64 -5.25 -9.90 -8.39
C TYR A 64 -5.40 -11.37 -7.94
N ALA A 65 -4.39 -12.20 -8.19
CA ALA A 65 -4.34 -13.58 -7.72
C ALA A 65 -4.30 -13.64 -6.19
N HIS A 66 -5.24 -14.38 -5.60
CA HIS A 66 -5.30 -14.63 -4.16
C HIS A 66 -4.36 -15.79 -3.83
N VAL A 67 -3.08 -15.47 -3.61
CA VAL A 67 -2.06 -16.44 -3.21
C VAL A 67 -1.26 -15.92 -2.01
N PRO A 68 -0.83 -16.78 -1.07
CA PRO A 68 -0.21 -16.37 0.17
C PRO A 68 1.24 -15.90 0.00
N SER A 69 1.93 -16.33 -1.06
CA SER A 69 3.35 -16.07 -1.24
C SER A 69 3.74 -15.66 -2.66
N LEU A 70 4.96 -15.15 -2.81
CA LEU A 70 5.50 -14.72 -4.11
C LEU A 70 5.82 -15.91 -5.01
N GLU A 71 6.27 -17.04 -4.45
CA GLU A 71 6.57 -18.26 -5.19
C GLU A 71 5.33 -18.94 -5.82
N ASP A 72 4.13 -18.52 -5.41
CA ASP A 72 2.87 -19.01 -5.96
C ASP A 72 2.37 -18.18 -7.16
N LEU A 73 3.07 -17.09 -7.52
CA LEU A 73 2.74 -16.24 -8.66
C LEU A 73 3.36 -16.77 -9.95
N ASP A 74 2.64 -16.61 -11.07
CA ASP A 74 3.23 -16.83 -12.38
C ASP A 74 4.24 -15.72 -12.74
N ASP A 75 5.20 -16.05 -13.63
CA ASP A 75 6.29 -15.15 -14.01
C ASP A 75 5.79 -13.80 -14.56
N SER A 76 4.66 -13.79 -15.27
CA SER A 76 4.13 -12.55 -15.86
C SER A 76 3.56 -11.62 -14.79
N THR A 77 2.88 -12.19 -13.79
CA THR A 77 2.39 -11.44 -12.63
C THR A 77 3.54 -10.94 -11.77
N MET A 78 4.56 -11.76 -11.53
CA MET A 78 5.73 -11.36 -10.74
C MET A 78 6.54 -10.26 -11.44
N LEU A 79 6.65 -10.29 -12.77
CA LEU A 79 7.26 -9.22 -13.55
C LEU A 79 6.48 -7.92 -13.42
N GLU A 80 5.16 -7.94 -13.63
CA GLU A 80 4.32 -6.74 -13.52
C GLU A 80 4.34 -6.19 -12.10
N LEU A 81 4.33 -7.05 -11.08
CA LEU A 81 4.45 -6.67 -9.67
C LEU A 81 5.68 -5.79 -9.43
N MET A 82 6.85 -6.23 -9.91
CA MET A 82 8.10 -5.49 -9.74
C MET A 82 8.17 -4.23 -10.61
N GLN A 83 7.57 -4.24 -11.81
CA GLN A 83 7.45 -3.04 -12.65
C GLN A 83 6.59 -1.97 -11.97
N LEU A 84 5.49 -2.38 -11.32
CA LEU A 84 4.62 -1.48 -10.58
C LEU A 84 5.27 -0.96 -9.29
N VAL A 85 6.07 -1.78 -8.59
CA VAL A 85 6.95 -1.28 -7.52
C VAL A 85 7.88 -0.18 -8.03
N ALA A 86 8.56 -0.40 -9.17
CA ALA A 86 9.45 0.60 -9.75
C ALA A 86 8.72 1.88 -10.17
N LEU A 87 7.51 1.76 -10.73
CA LEU A 87 6.63 2.89 -11.04
C LEU A 87 6.29 3.68 -9.77
N SER A 88 5.90 3.00 -8.68
CA SER A 88 5.61 3.63 -7.40
C SER A 88 6.78 4.45 -6.87
N LEU A 89 8.02 3.95 -6.98
CA LEU A 89 9.20 4.70 -6.55
C LEU A 89 9.38 6.00 -7.34
N ARG A 90 9.18 5.98 -8.66
CA ARG A 90 9.28 7.17 -9.51
C ARG A 90 8.23 8.21 -9.15
N VAL A 91 6.98 7.76 -8.99
CA VAL A 91 5.86 8.63 -8.62
C VAL A 91 6.06 9.24 -7.22
N LEU A 92 6.47 8.44 -6.24
CA LEU A 92 6.70 8.92 -4.87
C LEU A 92 7.89 9.88 -4.79
N ARG A 93 8.94 9.68 -5.62
CA ARG A 93 10.03 10.65 -5.77
C ARG A 93 9.54 12.00 -6.28
N GLN A 94 8.70 11.99 -7.31
CA GLN A 94 8.11 13.21 -7.84
C GLN A 94 7.21 13.91 -6.82
N ALA A 95 6.39 13.14 -6.10
CA ALA A 95 5.38 13.67 -5.20
C ALA A 95 5.94 14.25 -3.89
N TYR A 96 6.90 13.55 -3.27
CA TYR A 96 7.33 13.84 -1.90
C TYR A 96 8.84 14.03 -1.72
N ARG A 97 9.66 13.70 -2.73
CA ARG A 97 11.14 13.74 -2.62
C ARG A 97 11.67 13.02 -1.36
N PRO A 98 11.30 11.74 -1.10
CA PRO A 98 11.90 10.97 -0.02
C PRO A 98 13.38 10.73 -0.25
N GLU A 99 14.13 10.62 0.85
CA GLU A 99 15.57 10.33 0.86
C GLU A 99 15.84 8.83 0.70
N GLY A 100 14.85 7.98 1.01
CA GLY A 100 14.95 6.53 0.86
C GLY A 100 13.60 5.84 0.84
N PHE A 101 13.64 4.50 0.72
CA PHE A 101 12.45 3.65 0.72
C PHE A 101 12.69 2.37 1.50
N ASN A 102 11.65 1.87 2.18
CA ASN A 102 11.57 0.45 2.53
C ASN A 102 10.61 -0.25 1.57
N ILE A 103 11.03 -1.39 1.05
CA ILE A 103 10.24 -2.24 0.17
C ILE A 103 10.29 -3.65 0.75
N GLY A 104 9.13 -4.30 0.89
CA GLY A 104 9.09 -5.66 1.42
C GLY A 104 7.70 -6.25 1.48
N ALA A 105 7.66 -7.57 1.63
CA ALA A 105 6.46 -8.35 1.88
C ALA A 105 6.66 -9.17 3.16
N ASN A 106 5.59 -9.34 3.93
CA ASN A 106 5.58 -10.26 5.06
C ASN A 106 4.85 -11.53 4.62
N ILE A 107 5.53 -12.67 4.62
CA ILE A 107 4.99 -13.95 4.17
C ILE A 107 4.74 -14.85 5.39
N GLY A 108 3.49 -15.27 5.56
CA GLY A 108 3.05 -16.05 6.71
C GLY A 108 2.83 -15.24 7.99
N ARG A 109 1.99 -15.78 8.89
CA ARG A 109 1.63 -15.12 10.15
C ARG A 109 2.84 -14.75 11.04
N PRO A 110 3.88 -15.61 11.21
CA PRO A 110 5.02 -15.27 12.05
C PRO A 110 5.84 -14.07 11.54
N ALA A 111 5.83 -13.79 10.23
CA ALA A 111 6.48 -12.63 9.66
C ALA A 111 5.69 -11.31 9.88
N GLY A 112 4.54 -11.37 10.55
CA GLY A 112 3.68 -10.21 10.78
C GLY A 112 2.80 -9.86 9.57
N ALA A 113 2.46 -10.84 8.73
CA ALA A 113 1.52 -10.64 7.64
C ALA A 113 0.12 -10.28 8.20
N GLY A 114 -0.33 -9.05 7.95
CA GLY A 114 -1.67 -8.59 8.38
C GLY A 114 -2.81 -9.24 7.59
N VAL A 115 -2.53 -9.67 6.36
CA VAL A 115 -3.38 -10.50 5.50
C VAL A 115 -2.49 -11.63 5.00
N ALA A 116 -2.53 -12.77 5.68
CA ALA A 116 -1.53 -13.83 5.49
C ALA A 116 -1.77 -14.72 4.26
N ASP A 117 -2.97 -14.65 3.69
CA ASP A 117 -3.43 -15.47 2.57
C ASP A 117 -3.33 -14.75 1.22
N HIS A 118 -2.92 -13.47 1.20
CA HIS A 118 -2.79 -12.68 -0.02
C HIS A 118 -1.55 -11.78 0.03
N VAL A 119 -0.54 -12.17 -0.74
CA VAL A 119 0.75 -11.49 -0.82
C VAL A 119 0.63 -10.05 -1.32
N HIS A 120 1.40 -9.14 -0.75
CA HIS A 120 1.44 -7.73 -1.14
C HIS A 120 2.79 -7.12 -0.78
N ILE A 121 3.31 -6.27 -1.66
CA ILE A 121 4.56 -5.55 -1.42
C ILE A 121 4.25 -4.15 -0.89
N HIS A 122 4.76 -3.85 0.29
CA HIS A 122 4.76 -2.51 0.85
C HIS A 122 5.83 -1.66 0.18
N VAL A 123 5.48 -0.41 -0.16
CA VAL A 123 6.44 0.62 -0.55
C VAL A 123 6.26 1.81 0.39
N VAL A 124 7.28 2.08 1.20
CA VAL A 124 7.23 3.08 2.27
C VAL A 124 8.31 4.14 2.02
N PRO A 125 7.93 5.39 1.65
CA PRO A 125 8.84 6.53 1.62
C PRO A 125 9.46 6.81 2.99
N ARG A 126 10.76 7.14 3.02
CA ARG A 126 11.53 7.41 4.25
C ARG A 126 12.29 8.73 4.17
N TRP A 127 12.43 9.38 5.32
CA TRP A 127 13.26 10.56 5.53
C TRP A 127 14.11 10.40 6.78
N THR A 128 15.27 11.05 6.81
CA THR A 128 16.07 11.15 8.02
C THR A 128 15.24 11.79 9.14
N GLY A 129 15.08 11.07 10.25
CA GLY A 129 14.33 11.55 11.42
C GLY A 129 12.79 11.43 11.32
N ASP A 130 12.26 10.71 10.32
CA ASP A 130 10.80 10.49 10.20
C ASP A 130 10.20 9.70 11.38
N THR A 131 11.02 8.93 12.07
CA THR A 131 10.67 8.25 13.32
C THR A 131 11.19 9.09 14.48
N ASN A 132 10.28 9.75 15.19
CA ASN A 132 10.59 10.55 16.36
C ASN A 132 10.18 9.84 17.67
N PHE A 133 10.15 10.55 18.79
CA PHE A 133 9.79 9.96 20.08
C PHE A 133 8.30 9.56 20.18
N MET A 134 7.42 10.09 19.31
CA MET A 134 5.97 9.86 19.41
C MET A 134 5.57 8.39 19.19
N PRO A 135 6.10 7.66 18.19
CA PRO A 135 5.81 6.23 18.04
C PRO A 135 6.47 5.37 19.12
N ILE A 136 7.65 5.76 19.62
CA ILE A 136 8.45 4.94 20.54
C ILE A 136 7.93 5.05 21.98
N ILE A 137 7.64 6.27 22.44
CA ILE A 137 7.22 6.53 23.83
C ILE A 137 5.70 6.64 23.91
N GLY A 138 5.10 7.37 22.98
CA GLY A 138 3.66 7.68 22.99
C GLY A 138 2.78 6.67 22.26
N ASN A 139 3.37 5.62 21.65
CA ASN A 139 2.69 4.66 20.77
C ASN A 139 1.76 5.34 19.75
N THR A 140 2.15 6.54 19.29
CA THR A 140 1.32 7.44 18.47
C THR A 140 2.08 7.81 17.22
N ARG A 141 1.45 7.66 16.05
CA ARG A 141 2.00 8.10 14.77
C ARG A 141 1.38 9.42 14.35
N VAL A 142 2.22 10.31 13.84
CA VAL A 142 1.78 11.59 13.27
C VAL A 142 1.96 11.52 11.77
N LEU A 143 0.85 11.59 11.04
CA LEU A 143 0.84 11.61 9.58
C LEU A 143 0.47 13.03 9.13
N PRO A 144 1.35 13.73 8.39
CA PRO A 144 1.10 15.10 7.99
C PRO A 144 -0.02 15.28 6.96
N GLU A 145 -0.45 14.22 6.27
CA GLU A 145 -1.43 14.30 5.17
C GLU A 145 -2.54 13.25 5.34
N TRP A 146 -3.79 13.62 5.03
CA TRP A 146 -4.92 12.69 5.03
C TRP A 146 -4.82 11.71 3.86
N LEU A 147 -5.46 10.55 4.00
CA LEU A 147 -5.43 9.51 2.97
C LEU A 147 -6.06 9.97 1.65
N ASP A 148 -7.17 10.70 1.72
CA ASP A 148 -7.86 11.25 0.55
C ASP A 148 -7.01 12.32 -0.15
N ASP A 149 -6.27 13.13 0.61
CA ASP A 149 -5.35 14.13 0.07
C ASP A 149 -4.15 13.45 -0.59
N THR A 150 -3.59 12.42 0.05
CA THR A 150 -2.55 11.55 -0.51
C THR A 150 -3.02 10.94 -1.85
N TYR A 151 -4.25 10.44 -1.89
CA TYR A 151 -4.84 9.86 -3.10
C TYR A 151 -4.97 10.89 -4.22
N ARG A 152 -5.58 12.04 -3.93
CA ARG A 152 -5.76 13.13 -4.90
C ARG A 152 -4.43 13.67 -5.42
N ARG A 153 -3.37 13.67 -4.61
CA ARG A 153 -2.01 14.03 -5.03
C ARG A 153 -1.38 12.98 -5.96
N LEU A 154 -1.48 11.70 -5.60
CA LEU A 154 -0.73 10.64 -6.28
C LEU A 154 -1.43 10.12 -7.55
N ARG A 155 -2.76 10.04 -7.57
CA ARG A 155 -3.53 9.52 -8.71
C ARG A 155 -3.13 10.12 -10.07
N PRO A 156 -3.08 11.46 -10.26
CA PRO A 156 -2.70 12.04 -11.56
C PRO A 156 -1.24 11.75 -11.94
N LEU A 157 -0.34 11.55 -10.96
CA LEU A 157 1.05 11.19 -11.23
C LEU A 157 1.17 9.74 -11.72
N PHE A 158 0.40 8.82 -11.15
CA PHE A 158 0.34 7.44 -11.66
C PHE A 158 -0.16 7.40 -13.10
N GLU A 159 -1.21 8.16 -13.42
CA GLU A 159 -1.73 8.28 -14.79
C GLU A 159 -0.67 8.85 -15.74
N ALA A 160 0.06 9.88 -15.34
CA ALA A 160 1.10 10.50 -16.16
C ALA A 160 2.32 9.60 -16.40
N PHE A 161 2.77 8.85 -15.38
CA PHE A 161 3.97 8.00 -15.48
C PHE A 161 3.70 6.63 -16.09
N ALA A 162 2.46 6.14 -16.01
CA ALA A 162 2.04 4.89 -16.63
C ALA A 162 1.81 5.02 -18.15
N ASP A 163 1.53 6.23 -18.64
CA ASP A 163 1.34 6.50 -20.07
C ASP A 163 2.66 6.32 -20.86
N PRO A 164 2.77 5.28 -21.72
CA PRO A 164 3.98 5.02 -22.50
C PRO A 164 4.30 6.14 -23.50
N SER A 165 3.30 6.95 -23.88
CA SER A 165 3.45 8.06 -24.83
C SER A 165 4.07 9.31 -24.18
N ARG A 166 4.10 9.37 -22.85
CA ARG A 166 4.64 10.47 -22.05
C ARG A 166 5.99 10.17 -21.42
N LYS A 167 6.74 9.16 -21.91
CA LYS A 167 8.11 8.89 -21.45
C LYS A 167 8.89 10.20 -21.33
N ALA A 168 9.12 10.60 -20.09
CA ALA A 168 9.77 11.85 -19.75
C ALA A 168 11.07 11.97 -20.54
N GLN A 169 11.19 13.08 -21.29
CA GLN A 169 12.48 13.56 -21.77
C GLN A 169 13.43 13.68 -20.56
N PRO A 170 14.72 13.34 -20.75
CA PRO A 170 15.71 13.24 -19.67
C PRO A 170 15.85 14.52 -18.85
#